data_AF-A0AAV5BQW3-F1
#
_entry.id   AF-A0AAV5BQW3-F1
#
_cell.length_a   1.000
_cell.length_b   1.000
_cell.length_c   1.000
_cell.angle_alpha   90.00
_cell.angle_beta   90.00
_cell.angle_gamma   90.00
#
_symmetry.space_group_name_H-M   'P 1'
#
loop_
_entity.id
_entity.type
_entity.pdbx_description
1 polymer ?
#
loop_
_entity_poly.entity_id
_entity_poly.type
_entity_poly.pdbx_seq_one_letter_code
_entity_poly.pdbx_strand_id
1 'polypeptide(L)'
;MARFIFNLMELGVSAAVHMLFGFYVFSSAVATDLSQAAVASGSLLLRRPVPATASAGTGSSTSPPRGRTTSEGAPRPSCSTARRRPSSSSTASSASAKGYRLGGLSYFAGAEKKDDRVLVPDLGSLTSIHDRARELFYYLKGGQVDYGEEHSKACGHKRFGRIYDTGHYPVWDEQNPVHFVGHSAGAQVVRVLHQMLADKAFPGHDTSEDWVLSLTSLSGALNGTTRTYYDGMLAEDGMSMKPISLLQLCRIGVILYDWLDIPWLKNYYNFGFDHYEMSRRKVGFSGLVDLLLGHTGPFASRDWILPDLTIQGALKLNSTLRTFPNTFYFSYATKRTRKLFGITVPSSVLGIHPMLFLRVLQMCMWRHPQNAPLPYKGYMDEDWEDNDGALNTISMTHPRIPIEHPNRFVLNDSDCHPLQPGIWYYKIIDGDHILFIINRERAGVQFDLLYDGIFQRCRKHAFRKSPPTVPNETSE
;
A
#
# COMPACT_ATOMS: atom_id res chain seq x y z
N MET A 1 -24.54 30.15 12.70
CA MET A 1 -24.98 30.09 11.29
C MET A 1 -23.79 30.07 10.32
N ALA A 2 -22.97 31.13 10.18
CA ALA A 2 -21.87 31.20 9.20
C ALA A 2 -20.94 29.98 9.16
N ARG A 3 -20.36 29.55 10.31
CA ARG A 3 -19.48 28.36 10.39
C ARG A 3 -20.13 27.07 9.87
N PHE A 4 -21.44 26.91 10.07
CA PHE A 4 -22.19 25.75 9.56
C PHE A 4 -22.35 25.80 8.02
N ILE A 5 -22.61 27.00 7.48
CA ILE A 5 -22.67 27.22 6.02
C ILE A 5 -21.29 26.95 5.39
N PHE A 6 -20.20 27.46 5.97
CA PHE A 6 -18.84 27.17 5.49
C PHE A 6 -18.52 25.67 5.52
N ASN A 7 -18.86 24.95 6.59
CA ASN A 7 -18.68 23.50 6.65
C ASN A 7 -19.49 22.74 5.57
N LEU A 8 -20.72 23.19 5.27
CA LEU A 8 -21.53 22.61 4.18
C LEU A 8 -20.95 22.92 2.79
N MET A 9 -20.41 24.12 2.58
CA MET A 9 -19.71 24.47 1.34
C MET A 9 -18.43 23.66 1.16
N GLU A 10 -17.63 23.49 2.22
CA GLU A 10 -16.44 22.62 2.19
C GLU A 10 -16.82 21.18 1.86
N LEU A 11 -17.86 20.65 2.51
CA LEU A 11 -18.39 19.32 2.23
C LEU A 11 -18.83 19.17 0.77
N GLY A 12 -19.57 20.15 0.23
CA GLY A 12 -20.01 20.16 -1.16
C GLY A 12 -18.85 20.17 -2.16
N VAL A 13 -17.86 21.05 -1.94
CA VAL A 13 -16.65 21.13 -2.79
C VAL A 13 -15.83 19.84 -2.70
N SER A 14 -15.59 19.33 -1.49
CA SER A 14 -14.80 18.12 -1.28
C SER A 14 -15.49 16.89 -1.87
N ALA A 15 -16.81 16.74 -1.70
CA ALA A 15 -17.59 15.68 -2.31
C ALA A 15 -17.57 15.79 -3.85
N ALA A 16 -17.74 16.99 -4.42
CA ALA A 16 -17.66 17.19 -5.86
C ALA A 16 -16.28 16.80 -6.42
N VAL A 17 -15.18 17.23 -5.80
CA VAL A 17 -13.81 16.91 -6.22
C VAL A 17 -13.56 15.39 -6.17
N HIS A 18 -13.91 14.73 -5.06
CA HIS A 18 -13.71 13.28 -4.92
C HIS A 18 -14.59 12.47 -5.87
N MET A 19 -15.86 12.86 -6.08
CA MET A 19 -16.76 12.17 -7.01
C MET A 19 -16.35 12.36 -8.46
N LEU A 20 -16.00 13.58 -8.87
CA LEU A 20 -15.53 13.87 -10.23
C LEU A 20 -14.23 13.12 -10.55
N PHE A 21 -13.29 13.07 -9.62
CA PHE A 21 -12.05 12.32 -9.82
C PHE A 21 -12.26 10.80 -9.75
N GLY A 22 -13.07 10.30 -8.82
CA GLY A 22 -13.43 8.88 -8.75
C GLY A 22 -14.08 8.41 -10.05
N PHE A 23 -14.99 9.21 -10.61
CA PHE A 23 -15.58 8.99 -11.92
C PHE A 23 -14.54 9.08 -13.05
N TYR A 24 -13.64 10.07 -13.04
CA TYR A 24 -12.56 10.19 -14.03
C TYR A 24 -11.62 8.97 -14.03
N VAL A 25 -11.19 8.50 -12.86
CA VAL A 25 -10.30 7.32 -12.75
C VAL A 25 -11.04 6.04 -13.15
N PHE A 26 -12.28 5.85 -12.70
CA PHE A 26 -13.10 4.70 -13.09
C PHE A 26 -13.37 4.67 -14.60
N SER A 27 -13.81 5.78 -15.19
CA SER A 27 -14.08 5.88 -16.63
C SER A 27 -12.82 5.75 -17.48
N SER A 28 -11.69 6.32 -17.05
CA SER A 28 -10.38 6.16 -17.74
C SER A 28 -9.89 4.71 -17.69
N ALA A 29 -10.08 4.03 -16.56
CA ALA A 29 -9.76 2.60 -16.43
C ALA A 29 -10.63 1.76 -17.37
N VAL A 30 -11.95 1.94 -17.35
CA VAL A 30 -12.88 1.21 -18.21
C VAL A 30 -12.61 1.49 -19.70
N ALA A 31 -12.33 2.74 -20.06
CA ALA A 31 -11.95 3.10 -21.44
C ALA A 31 -10.64 2.45 -21.89
N THR A 32 -9.66 2.34 -20.98
CA THR A 32 -8.39 1.64 -21.24
C THR A 32 -8.62 0.15 -21.51
N ASP A 33 -9.45 -0.50 -20.69
CA ASP A 33 -9.76 -1.93 -20.83
C ASP A 33 -10.57 -2.22 -22.09
N LEU A 34 -11.58 -1.40 -22.40
CA LEU A 34 -12.34 -1.49 -23.64
C LEU A 34 -11.43 -1.29 -24.87
N SER A 35 -10.47 -0.35 -24.80
CA SER A 35 -9.49 -0.16 -25.87
C SER A 35 -8.57 -1.38 -26.04
N GLN A 36 -8.08 -1.98 -24.94
CA GLN A 36 -7.26 -3.18 -24.99
C GLN A 36 -8.04 -4.39 -25.53
N ALA A 37 -9.30 -4.56 -25.10
CA ALA A 37 -10.18 -5.62 -25.59
C ALA A 37 -10.50 -5.47 -27.09
N ALA A 38 -10.74 -4.24 -27.56
CA ALA A 38 -10.99 -3.96 -28.98
C ALA A 38 -9.76 -4.25 -29.87
N VAL A 39 -8.55 -3.91 -29.39
CA VAL A 39 -7.28 -4.25 -30.06
C VAL A 39 -7.05 -5.76 -30.06
N ALA A 40 -7.27 -6.44 -28.94
CA ALA A 40 -7.13 -7.90 -28.85
C ALA A 40 -8.14 -8.67 -29.71
N SER A 41 -9.34 -8.11 -29.91
CA SER A 41 -10.39 -8.69 -30.76
C SER A 41 -10.19 -8.42 -32.26
N GLY A 42 -9.08 -7.79 -32.68
CA GLY A 42 -8.76 -7.54 -34.08
C GLY A 42 -9.65 -6.49 -34.78
N SER A 43 -10.35 -5.64 -34.02
CA SER A 43 -11.24 -4.63 -34.61
C SER A 43 -10.46 -3.61 -35.42
N LEU A 44 -10.73 -3.54 -36.73
CA LEU A 44 -9.95 -2.75 -37.70
C LEU A 44 -10.03 -1.22 -37.47
N LEU A 45 -10.97 -0.76 -36.64
CA LEU A 45 -11.35 0.65 -36.49
C LEU A 45 -10.41 1.48 -35.60
N LEU A 46 -9.45 0.87 -34.89
CA LEU A 46 -8.52 1.56 -33.98
C LEU A 46 -7.04 1.30 -34.28
N ARG A 47 -6.69 1.09 -35.56
CA ARG A 47 -5.28 1.11 -35.98
C ARG A 47 -4.76 2.54 -35.91
N ARG A 48 -3.85 2.84 -34.96
CA ARG A 48 -3.06 4.08 -34.97
C ARG A 48 -2.37 4.23 -36.34
N PRO A 49 -2.37 5.43 -36.97
CA PRO A 49 -1.59 5.64 -38.18
C PRO A 49 -0.11 5.40 -37.89
N VAL A 50 0.53 4.57 -38.71
CA VAL A 50 2.00 4.51 -38.75
C VAL A 50 2.48 5.84 -39.37
N PRO A 51 3.40 6.59 -38.73
CA PRO A 51 3.91 7.81 -39.33
C PRO A 51 4.66 7.47 -40.62
N ALA A 52 4.29 8.17 -41.71
CA ALA A 52 4.92 7.96 -43.01
C ALA A 52 6.40 8.34 -42.96
N THR A 53 7.28 7.35 -43.04
CA THR A 53 8.70 7.57 -43.29
C THR A 53 8.91 7.75 -44.79
N ALA A 54 9.49 8.88 -45.18
CA ALA A 54 9.67 9.22 -46.59
C ALA A 54 10.61 8.22 -47.28
N SER A 55 10.17 7.70 -48.41
CA SER A 55 10.99 6.84 -49.27
C SER A 55 12.03 7.67 -50.02
N ALA A 56 13.28 7.63 -49.56
CA ALA A 56 14.44 7.95 -50.38
C ALA A 56 15.21 6.64 -50.64
N GLY A 57 15.06 6.10 -51.85
CA GLY A 57 15.74 4.86 -52.23
C GLY A 57 17.05 5.13 -52.97
N THR A 58 18.10 4.42 -52.59
CA THR A 58 19.19 3.98 -53.48
C THR A 58 19.81 2.75 -52.82
N GLY A 59 19.90 1.64 -53.56
CA GLY A 59 20.39 0.37 -53.01
C GLY A 59 21.84 0.09 -53.36
N SER A 60 22.45 -0.84 -52.63
CA SER A 60 23.40 -1.80 -53.19
C SER A 60 23.52 -3.02 -52.28
N SER A 61 23.71 -4.18 -52.90
CA SER A 61 23.94 -5.47 -52.25
C SER A 61 25.28 -5.54 -51.51
N THR A 62 25.33 -6.27 -50.40
CA THR A 62 26.33 -7.35 -50.15
C THR A 62 26.16 -8.01 -48.78
N SER A 63 26.53 -9.29 -48.72
CA SER A 63 26.75 -10.08 -47.51
C SER A 63 27.63 -11.29 -47.88
N PRO A 64 28.27 -12.01 -46.93
CA PRO A 64 28.76 -11.66 -45.59
C PRO A 64 30.33 -11.73 -45.57
N PRO A 65 31.04 -11.93 -44.43
CA PRO A 65 31.19 -13.29 -43.89
C PRO A 65 31.26 -13.41 -42.34
N ARG A 66 31.28 -14.67 -41.87
CA ARG A 66 31.48 -15.06 -40.46
C ARG A 66 32.89 -14.76 -39.98
N GLY A 67 33.03 -14.23 -38.75
CA GLY A 67 34.27 -14.26 -37.96
C GLY A 67 34.03 -15.02 -36.65
N ARG A 68 34.97 -15.90 -36.27
CA ARG A 68 34.88 -16.78 -35.08
C ARG A 68 36.15 -16.62 -34.25
N THR A 69 36.07 -15.98 -33.09
CA THR A 69 37.16 -15.89 -32.11
C THR A 69 36.64 -16.15 -30.70
N THR A 70 37.53 -16.66 -29.85
CA THR A 70 37.22 -17.36 -28.59
C THR A 70 37.54 -16.53 -27.35
N SER A 71 36.70 -16.69 -26.32
CA SER A 71 36.98 -16.60 -24.87
C SER A 71 38.00 -15.58 -24.33
N GLU A 72 37.55 -14.74 -23.38
CA GLU A 72 37.89 -14.91 -21.95
C GLU A 72 37.00 -14.05 -21.02
N GLY A 73 36.84 -14.44 -19.75
CA GLY A 73 36.45 -13.50 -18.68
C GLY A 73 34.96 -13.28 -18.32
N ALA A 74 34.04 -14.23 -18.55
CA ALA A 74 32.64 -14.06 -18.08
C ALA A 74 32.42 -14.54 -16.62
N PRO A 75 31.84 -13.71 -15.71
CA PRO A 75 31.40 -14.18 -14.39
C PRO A 75 30.22 -15.15 -14.53
N ARG A 76 30.22 -16.21 -13.72
CA ARG A 76 29.30 -17.35 -13.85
C ARG A 76 27.85 -17.01 -13.49
N PRO A 77 26.85 -17.68 -14.11
CA PRO A 77 25.43 -17.33 -13.97
C PRO A 77 24.85 -17.71 -12.61
N SER A 78 23.97 -16.86 -12.08
CA SER A 78 23.27 -17.06 -10.82
C SER A 78 21.92 -17.78 -11.00
N CYS A 79 21.93 -19.10 -11.23
CA CYS A 79 20.80 -20.01 -10.96
C CYS A 79 21.17 -21.51 -11.12
N SER A 80 20.37 -22.41 -10.52
CA SER A 80 20.26 -23.88 -10.77
C SER A 80 21.33 -24.79 -10.11
N THR A 81 21.14 -26.11 -9.85
CA THR A 81 20.13 -27.11 -10.32
C THR A 81 19.82 -28.20 -9.28
N ALA A 82 18.64 -28.84 -9.38
CA ALA A 82 18.44 -30.28 -9.68
C ALA A 82 16.93 -30.56 -9.94
N ARG A 83 16.44 -31.42 -10.85
CA ARG A 83 16.99 -32.15 -12.02
C ARG A 83 15.82 -32.48 -12.98
N ARG A 84 16.04 -32.52 -14.31
CA ARG A 84 15.07 -32.92 -15.37
C ARG A 84 15.09 -34.45 -15.62
N ARG A 85 14.06 -35.18 -16.09
CA ARG A 85 12.60 -34.99 -16.39
C ARG A 85 11.94 -36.43 -16.36
N PRO A 86 10.64 -36.74 -16.70
CA PRO A 86 9.92 -36.39 -17.94
C PRO A 86 8.44 -35.96 -17.77
N SER A 87 7.75 -35.82 -18.90
CA SER A 87 6.46 -35.16 -19.12
C SER A 87 5.20 -36.00 -18.89
N SER A 88 4.16 -35.37 -18.37
CA SER A 88 2.78 -35.57 -18.82
C SER A 88 2.11 -34.20 -19.05
N SER A 89 1.18 -34.15 -19.99
CA SER A 89 0.57 -32.92 -20.49
C SER A 89 -0.72 -32.55 -19.75
N SER A 90 -0.76 -31.38 -19.12
CA SER A 90 -2.00 -30.64 -18.91
C SER A 90 -1.72 -29.14 -18.77
N THR A 91 -2.55 -28.38 -19.48
CA THR A 91 -2.76 -26.92 -19.47
C THR A 91 -2.34 -26.16 -18.19
N ALA A 92 -1.09 -25.69 -18.14
CA ALA A 92 -0.68 -24.61 -17.25
C ALA A 92 -0.97 -23.26 -17.93
N SER A 93 -2.24 -22.83 -17.89
CA SER A 93 -2.62 -21.48 -18.31
C SER A 93 -2.00 -20.44 -17.37
N SER A 94 -1.38 -19.41 -17.94
CA SER A 94 -0.61 -18.39 -17.22
C SER A 94 -1.41 -17.71 -16.11
N ALA A 95 -1.18 -18.12 -14.85
CA ALA A 95 -1.70 -17.46 -13.66
C ALA A 95 -0.96 -16.13 -13.43
N SER A 96 -1.29 -15.11 -14.24
CA SER A 96 -0.81 -13.75 -14.03
C SER A 96 -1.35 -13.23 -12.70
N ALA A 97 -0.46 -12.81 -11.79
CA ALA A 97 -0.84 -12.24 -10.50
C ALA A 97 -1.74 -11.01 -10.71
N LYS A 98 -3.02 -11.17 -10.35
CA LYS A 98 -4.00 -10.08 -10.29
C LYS A 98 -3.84 -9.36 -8.95
N GLY A 99 -2.84 -8.49 -8.85
CA GLY A 99 -2.77 -7.52 -7.75
C GLY A 99 -3.80 -6.40 -7.89
N TYR A 100 -3.80 -5.46 -6.94
CA TYR A 100 -4.66 -4.26 -6.97
C TYR A 100 -4.77 -3.65 -8.36
N ARG A 101 -5.95 -3.86 -8.96
CA ARG A 101 -6.24 -3.52 -10.34
C ARG A 101 -7.63 -2.91 -10.39
N LEU A 102 -7.68 -1.65 -10.79
CA LEU A 102 -8.91 -1.08 -11.32
C LEU A 102 -8.88 -1.37 -12.83
N GLY A 103 -9.36 -2.55 -13.21
CA GLY A 103 -9.21 -3.05 -14.58
C GLY A 103 -7.74 -3.32 -14.95
N GLY A 104 -7.27 -2.76 -16.06
CA GLY A 104 -5.89 -2.83 -16.54
C GLY A 104 -4.91 -1.85 -15.86
N LEU A 105 -5.39 -0.92 -15.03
CA LEU A 105 -4.53 0.04 -14.32
C LEU A 105 -3.85 -0.60 -13.11
N SER A 106 -2.52 -0.51 -13.06
CA SER A 106 -1.69 -0.95 -11.93
C SER A 106 -1.57 0.15 -10.88
N TYR A 107 -1.83 -0.20 -9.61
CA TYR A 107 -1.62 0.71 -8.48
C TYR A 107 -0.17 1.22 -8.38
N PHE A 108 0.80 0.33 -8.57
CA PHE A 108 2.23 0.63 -8.56
C PHE A 108 2.75 1.07 -9.94
N ALA A 109 1.87 1.47 -10.87
CA ALA A 109 2.17 1.99 -12.21
C ALA A 109 3.24 1.21 -13.02
N GLY A 110 3.27 -0.12 -12.86
CA GLY A 110 4.18 -0.99 -13.59
C GLY A 110 5.54 -1.20 -12.92
N ALA A 111 5.77 -0.74 -11.69
CA ALA A 111 6.98 -1.10 -10.94
C ALA A 111 7.08 -2.63 -10.74
N GLU A 112 5.95 -3.31 -10.62
CA GLU A 112 5.85 -4.78 -10.56
C GLU A 112 6.31 -5.49 -11.83
N LYS A 113 6.42 -4.77 -12.96
CA LYS A 113 6.90 -5.31 -14.23
C LYS A 113 8.43 -5.20 -14.41
N LYS A 114 9.15 -4.70 -13.40
CA LYS A 114 10.61 -4.53 -13.42
C LYS A 114 11.39 -5.80 -13.01
N ASP A 115 10.77 -6.72 -12.30
CA ASP A 115 11.38 -7.98 -11.85
C ASP A 115 10.25 -9.01 -11.66
N ASP A 116 10.31 -10.16 -12.35
CA ASP A 116 9.23 -11.15 -12.39
C ASP A 116 8.89 -11.78 -11.02
N ARG A 117 9.68 -11.48 -9.99
CA ARG A 117 9.50 -11.93 -8.60
C ARG A 117 8.68 -10.96 -7.74
N VAL A 118 8.25 -9.82 -8.28
CA VAL A 118 7.41 -8.86 -7.53
C VAL A 118 5.97 -9.34 -7.49
N LEU A 119 5.50 -9.67 -6.30
CA LEU A 119 4.09 -9.96 -6.03
C LEU A 119 3.37 -8.68 -5.60
N VAL A 120 2.18 -8.45 -6.16
CA VAL A 120 1.26 -7.40 -5.72
C VAL A 120 -0.02 -8.11 -5.27
N PRO A 121 -0.35 -8.12 -3.97
CA PRO A 121 -1.61 -8.67 -3.47
C PRO A 121 -2.77 -7.69 -3.69
N ASP A 122 -4.00 -8.20 -3.64
CA ASP A 122 -5.22 -7.41 -3.44
C ASP A 122 -5.90 -7.84 -2.14
N LEU A 123 -5.93 -6.90 -1.18
CA LEU A 123 -6.29 -7.12 0.22
C LEU A 123 -7.56 -6.35 0.64
N GLY A 124 -8.29 -5.76 -0.32
CA GLY A 124 -9.43 -4.87 -0.02
C GLY A 124 -9.00 -3.48 0.47
N SER A 125 -9.50 -2.42 -0.17
CA SER A 125 -8.98 -1.06 0.10
C SER A 125 -9.46 -0.42 1.39
N LEU A 126 -10.52 -0.95 2.03
CA LEU A 126 -11.15 -0.34 3.21
C LEU A 126 -11.16 -1.23 4.46
N THR A 127 -10.78 -2.50 4.35
CA THR A 127 -10.60 -3.43 5.46
C THR A 127 -9.54 -2.94 6.45
N SER A 128 -9.63 -3.37 7.71
CA SER A 128 -8.72 -2.97 8.78
C SER A 128 -7.29 -3.44 8.54
N ILE A 129 -6.34 -2.85 9.27
CA ILE A 129 -4.93 -3.22 9.16
C ILE A 129 -4.70 -4.65 9.68
N HIS A 130 -5.47 -5.06 10.69
CA HIS A 130 -5.50 -6.43 11.18
C HIS A 130 -5.90 -7.41 10.06
N ASP A 131 -7.06 -7.21 9.43
CA ASP A 131 -7.59 -8.14 8.44
C ASP A 131 -6.74 -8.21 7.18
N ARG A 132 -6.19 -7.07 6.76
CA ARG A 132 -5.25 -7.02 5.63
C ARG A 132 -3.94 -7.76 5.94
N ALA A 133 -3.50 -7.78 7.20
CA ALA A 133 -2.33 -8.57 7.60
C ALA A 133 -2.63 -10.08 7.55
N ARG A 134 -3.83 -10.49 8.00
CA ARG A 134 -4.32 -11.87 7.88
C ARG A 134 -4.45 -12.30 6.42
N GLU A 135 -5.13 -11.51 5.57
CA GLU A 135 -5.25 -11.81 4.14
C GLU A 135 -3.89 -11.89 3.43
N LEU A 136 -2.93 -11.03 3.80
CA LEU A 136 -1.58 -11.04 3.22
C LEU A 136 -0.79 -12.31 3.56
N PHE A 137 -0.92 -12.83 4.78
CA PHE A 137 -0.31 -14.10 5.15
C PHE A 137 -0.80 -15.24 4.26
N TYR A 138 -2.12 -15.43 4.17
CA TYR A 138 -2.71 -16.53 3.40
C TYR A 138 -2.60 -16.32 1.88
N TYR A 139 -2.53 -15.08 1.39
CA TYR A 139 -2.17 -14.79 -0.01
C TYR A 139 -0.78 -15.36 -0.37
N LEU A 140 0.22 -15.18 0.51
CA LEU A 140 1.56 -15.72 0.30
C LEU A 140 1.63 -17.21 0.55
N LYS A 141 1.18 -17.68 1.73
CA LYS A 141 1.38 -19.06 2.18
C LYS A 141 0.39 -20.06 1.56
N GLY A 142 -0.81 -19.61 1.20
CA GLY A 142 -1.94 -20.45 0.82
C GLY A 142 -2.79 -20.87 2.02
N GLY A 143 -3.97 -21.41 1.76
CA GLY A 143 -4.96 -21.83 2.76
C GLY A 143 -6.17 -20.91 2.86
N GLN A 144 -7.05 -21.18 3.83
CA GLN A 144 -8.20 -20.34 4.13
C GLN A 144 -7.82 -19.20 5.07
N VAL A 145 -8.22 -17.96 4.75
CA VAL A 145 -8.00 -16.82 5.63
C VAL A 145 -8.70 -17.04 6.98
N ASP A 146 -7.94 -17.10 8.06
CA ASP A 146 -8.42 -17.06 9.44
C ASP A 146 -8.12 -15.68 10.05
N TYR A 147 -9.18 -14.91 10.32
CA TYR A 147 -9.10 -13.61 11.00
C TYR A 147 -8.97 -13.75 12.53
N GLY A 148 -9.02 -14.97 13.07
CA GLY A 148 -8.94 -15.22 14.51
C GLY A 148 -10.30 -15.07 15.21
N GLU A 149 -10.59 -16.00 16.10
CA GLU A 149 -11.91 -16.13 16.72
C GLU A 149 -12.32 -14.95 17.59
N GLU A 150 -11.41 -14.47 18.43
CA GLU A 150 -11.67 -13.34 19.34
C GLU A 150 -11.90 -12.04 18.56
N HIS A 151 -11.07 -11.78 17.55
CA HIS A 151 -11.20 -10.59 16.70
C HIS A 151 -12.54 -10.61 15.95
N SER A 152 -12.86 -11.69 15.24
CA SER A 152 -14.10 -11.77 14.48
C SER A 152 -15.37 -11.75 15.33
N LYS A 153 -15.31 -12.28 16.55
CA LYS A 153 -16.40 -12.16 17.53
C LYS A 153 -16.54 -10.73 18.05
N ALA A 154 -15.45 -10.02 18.32
CA ALA A 154 -15.47 -8.63 18.76
C ALA A 154 -15.92 -7.66 17.66
N CYS A 155 -15.50 -7.90 16.42
CA CYS A 155 -15.77 -7.06 15.26
C CYS A 155 -17.01 -7.49 14.44
N GLY A 156 -17.70 -8.55 14.84
CA GLY A 156 -19.01 -8.92 14.29
C GLY A 156 -18.99 -9.44 12.85
N HIS A 157 -17.94 -10.17 12.45
CA HIS A 157 -17.80 -10.75 11.11
C HIS A 157 -17.44 -12.24 11.16
N LYS A 158 -17.29 -12.87 9.99
CA LYS A 158 -16.84 -14.26 9.89
C LYS A 158 -15.36 -14.40 10.23
N ARG A 159 -15.04 -15.37 11.10
CA ARG A 159 -13.68 -15.86 11.36
C ARG A 159 -12.95 -16.30 10.09
N PHE A 160 -13.65 -16.97 9.18
CA PHE A 160 -13.04 -17.51 7.98
C PHE A 160 -13.45 -16.73 6.73
N GLY A 161 -12.44 -16.28 5.98
CA GLY A 161 -12.57 -15.56 4.72
C GLY A 161 -12.37 -16.43 3.48
N ARG A 162 -11.80 -15.81 2.44
CA ARG A 162 -11.49 -16.43 1.15
C ARG A 162 -10.48 -17.57 1.29
N ILE A 163 -10.49 -18.49 0.32
CA ILE A 163 -9.56 -19.62 0.23
C ILE A 163 -8.56 -19.34 -0.89
N TYR A 164 -7.27 -19.52 -0.58
CA TYR A 164 -6.17 -19.51 -1.54
C TYR A 164 -5.67 -20.95 -1.72
N ASP A 165 -6.22 -21.68 -2.71
CA ASP A 165 -5.90 -23.10 -2.98
C ASP A 165 -4.39 -23.36 -3.17
N THR A 166 -3.67 -22.35 -3.66
CA THR A 166 -2.21 -22.33 -3.71
C THR A 166 -1.75 -20.92 -3.41
N GLY A 167 -0.88 -20.77 -2.39
CA GLY A 167 -0.28 -19.48 -2.07
C GLY A 167 0.63 -18.98 -3.19
N HIS A 168 0.81 -17.66 -3.28
CA HIS A 168 1.70 -17.07 -4.27
C HIS A 168 3.20 -17.30 -3.95
N TYR A 169 3.53 -17.67 -2.72
CA TYR A 169 4.87 -18.08 -2.31
C TYR A 169 4.82 -19.12 -1.16
N PRO A 170 4.39 -20.38 -1.41
CA PRO A 170 4.12 -21.36 -0.35
C PRO A 170 5.37 -21.80 0.44
N VAL A 171 6.54 -21.67 -0.17
CA VAL A 171 7.85 -21.97 0.44
C VAL A 171 8.33 -20.88 1.42
N TRP A 172 7.54 -19.82 1.65
CA TRP A 172 7.89 -18.75 2.58
C TRP A 172 8.15 -19.27 4.00
N ASP A 173 9.36 -19.07 4.51
CA ASP A 173 9.83 -19.44 5.84
C ASP A 173 11.09 -18.60 6.19
N GLU A 174 11.80 -18.95 7.27
CA GLU A 174 13.05 -18.29 7.68
C GLU A 174 14.22 -18.46 6.69
N GLN A 175 14.24 -19.57 5.95
CA GLN A 175 15.25 -19.88 4.94
C GLN A 175 14.92 -19.23 3.59
N ASN A 176 13.65 -18.91 3.37
CA ASN A 176 13.08 -18.28 2.19
C ASN A 176 12.35 -16.96 2.55
N PRO A 177 13.00 -16.00 3.24
CA PRO A 177 12.31 -14.82 3.78
C PRO A 177 11.99 -13.78 2.70
N VAL A 178 11.01 -12.92 2.97
CA VAL A 178 10.45 -11.97 1.98
C VAL A 178 10.85 -10.52 2.29
N HIS A 179 11.04 -9.74 1.23
CA HIS A 179 11.12 -8.27 1.28
C HIS A 179 9.74 -7.67 1.00
N PHE A 180 9.25 -6.79 1.86
CA PHE A 180 7.99 -6.08 1.66
C PHE A 180 8.22 -4.61 1.28
N VAL A 181 7.38 -4.10 0.39
CA VAL A 181 7.27 -2.68 0.06
C VAL A 181 5.83 -2.25 0.31
N GLY A 182 5.60 -1.50 1.40
CA GLY A 182 4.29 -1.02 1.81
C GLY A 182 4.12 0.46 1.51
N HIS A 183 3.12 0.81 0.68
CA HIS A 183 2.70 2.20 0.49
C HIS A 183 1.56 2.56 1.45
N SER A 184 1.56 3.79 1.99
CA SER A 184 0.48 4.30 2.86
C SER A 184 0.18 3.36 4.04
N ALA A 185 -1.08 3.01 4.28
CA ALA A 185 -1.47 2.02 5.29
C ALA A 185 -0.83 0.63 5.09
N GLY A 186 -0.40 0.28 3.87
CA GLY A 186 0.30 -0.97 3.59
C GLY A 186 1.60 -1.15 4.39
N ALA A 187 2.26 -0.04 4.77
CA ALA A 187 3.42 -0.10 5.67
C ALA A 187 3.05 -0.56 7.09
N GLN A 188 1.89 -0.15 7.61
CA GLN A 188 1.36 -0.63 8.89
C GLN A 188 0.87 -2.08 8.77
N VAL A 189 0.21 -2.47 7.67
CA VAL A 189 -0.24 -3.86 7.41
C VAL A 189 0.92 -4.84 7.53
N VAL A 190 2.06 -4.52 6.90
CA VAL A 190 3.24 -5.39 6.99
C VAL A 190 3.83 -5.40 8.41
N ARG A 191 3.81 -4.29 9.15
CA ARG A 191 4.27 -4.31 10.56
C ARG A 191 3.39 -5.17 11.45
N VAL A 192 2.07 -5.11 11.27
CA VAL A 192 1.12 -5.97 11.98
C VAL A 192 1.33 -7.44 11.62
N LEU A 193 1.49 -7.76 10.33
CA LEU A 193 1.87 -9.10 9.89
C LEU A 193 3.20 -9.55 10.51
N HIS A 194 4.22 -8.69 10.54
CA HIS A 194 5.54 -9.01 11.06
C HIS A 194 5.49 -9.35 12.56
N GLN A 195 4.74 -8.59 13.34
CA GLN A 195 4.48 -8.90 14.75
C GLN A 195 3.65 -10.18 14.91
N MET A 196 2.61 -10.41 14.10
CA MET A 196 1.81 -11.64 14.12
C MET A 196 2.65 -12.91 13.82
N LEU A 197 3.64 -12.81 12.93
CA LEU A 197 4.57 -13.90 12.64
C LEU A 197 5.45 -14.22 13.87
N ALA A 198 5.99 -13.19 14.53
CA ALA A 198 6.78 -13.34 15.75
C ALA A 198 5.97 -13.93 16.91
N ASP A 199 4.71 -13.51 17.05
CA ASP A 199 3.80 -13.94 18.10
C ASP A 199 3.09 -15.29 17.78
N LYS A 200 3.50 -15.95 16.69
CA LYS A 200 2.97 -17.25 16.20
C LYS A 200 1.45 -17.27 16.04
N ALA A 201 0.87 -16.17 15.58
CA ALA A 201 -0.57 -15.95 15.52
C ALA A 201 -1.30 -16.74 14.42
N PHE A 202 -0.62 -17.61 13.66
CA PHE A 202 -1.14 -18.39 12.54
C PHE A 202 -1.12 -19.90 12.85
N PRO A 203 -2.22 -20.48 13.38
CA PRO A 203 -2.25 -21.88 13.80
C PRO A 203 -1.86 -22.85 12.67
N GLY A 204 -1.03 -23.85 12.99
CA GLY A 204 -0.51 -24.81 12.02
C GLY A 204 0.75 -24.35 11.27
N HIS A 205 1.26 -23.15 11.55
CA HIS A 205 2.52 -22.65 11.00
C HIS A 205 3.49 -22.24 12.10
N ASP A 206 4.72 -22.73 12.05
CA ASP A 206 5.80 -22.33 12.97
C ASP A 206 6.47 -21.05 12.47
N THR A 207 5.78 -19.92 12.62
CA THR A 207 6.24 -18.61 12.13
C THR A 207 7.22 -17.94 13.08
N SER A 208 8.01 -17.01 12.57
CA SER A 208 8.85 -16.11 13.37
C SER A 208 9.02 -14.76 12.67
N GLU A 209 9.57 -13.75 13.37
CA GLU A 209 9.96 -12.47 12.77
C GLU A 209 10.94 -12.63 11.60
N ASP A 210 11.69 -13.73 11.59
CA ASP A 210 12.82 -13.95 10.70
C ASP A 210 12.40 -14.30 9.26
N TRP A 211 11.11 -14.60 9.06
CA TRP A 211 10.43 -14.72 7.77
C TRP A 211 10.39 -13.39 6.99
N VAL A 212 10.68 -12.26 7.64
CA VAL A 212 10.72 -10.92 7.03
C VAL A 212 12.15 -10.38 7.00
N LEU A 213 12.71 -10.26 5.79
CA LEU A 213 14.09 -9.82 5.58
C LEU A 213 14.22 -8.28 5.55
N SER A 214 13.23 -7.58 4.97
CA SER A 214 13.15 -6.12 5.08
C SER A 214 11.75 -5.57 4.87
N LEU A 215 11.47 -4.43 5.49
CA LEU A 215 10.30 -3.58 5.20
C LEU A 215 10.76 -2.24 4.62
N THR A 216 10.29 -1.92 3.41
CA THR A 216 10.37 -0.56 2.85
C THR A 216 8.99 0.11 2.95
N SER A 217 8.90 1.18 3.71
CA SER A 217 7.77 2.10 3.75
C SER A 217 7.91 3.15 2.65
N LEU A 218 6.86 3.37 1.85
CA LEU A 218 6.78 4.46 0.88
C LEU A 218 5.56 5.30 1.24
N SER A 219 5.78 6.54 1.68
CA SER A 219 4.67 7.38 2.18
C SER A 219 3.84 6.64 3.25
N GLY A 220 4.49 5.89 4.16
CA GLY A 220 3.79 4.98 5.08
C GLY A 220 3.09 5.71 6.22
N ALA A 221 1.92 5.25 6.64
CA ALA A 221 1.13 5.88 7.71
C ALA A 221 1.58 5.46 9.13
N LEU A 222 2.89 5.43 9.40
CA LEU A 222 3.47 4.77 10.58
C LEU A 222 3.01 5.36 11.93
N ASN A 223 2.47 6.58 11.95
CA ASN A 223 1.91 7.26 13.12
C ASN A 223 0.50 7.84 12.86
N GLY A 224 -0.19 7.41 11.81
CA GLY A 224 -1.51 7.94 11.42
C GLY A 224 -1.46 9.27 10.67
N THR A 225 -2.59 9.97 10.52
CA THR A 225 -2.67 11.24 9.77
C THR A 225 -3.78 12.17 10.29
N THR A 226 -3.52 13.48 10.28
CA THR A 226 -4.53 14.51 10.58
C THR A 226 -5.60 14.62 9.50
N ARG A 227 -5.36 14.06 8.31
CA ARG A 227 -6.35 14.01 7.21
C ARG A 227 -7.64 13.29 7.62
N THR A 228 -7.55 12.24 8.45
CA THR A 228 -8.73 11.48 8.89
C THR A 228 -9.80 12.37 9.51
N TYR A 229 -9.39 13.37 10.30
CA TYR A 229 -10.30 14.32 10.94
C TYR A 229 -10.94 15.30 9.96
N TYR A 230 -10.26 15.66 8.86
CA TYR A 230 -10.81 16.47 7.76
C TYR A 230 -11.76 15.67 6.84
N ASP A 231 -11.50 14.38 6.64
CA ASP A 231 -12.37 13.52 5.84
C ASP A 231 -13.66 13.17 6.61
N GLY A 232 -13.58 12.95 7.93
CA GLY A 232 -14.77 12.89 8.78
C GLY A 232 -14.63 12.28 10.18
N MET A 233 -13.46 11.84 10.61
CA MET A 233 -13.27 11.27 11.96
C MET A 233 -13.38 12.34 13.06
N LEU A 234 -13.86 11.92 14.23
CA LEU A 234 -13.83 12.71 15.46
C LEU A 234 -12.41 12.69 16.06
N ALA A 235 -11.95 13.84 16.55
CA ALA A 235 -10.63 13.98 17.15
C ALA A 235 -10.61 13.59 18.63
N GLU A 236 -11.80 13.48 19.22
CA GLU A 236 -12.07 13.14 20.61
C GLU A 236 -11.76 11.68 20.92
N ASP A 237 -12.10 10.75 20.02
CA ASP A 237 -11.84 9.32 20.16
C ASP A 237 -10.97 8.70 19.04
N GLY A 238 -10.89 9.33 17.85
CA GLY A 238 -10.21 8.75 16.68
C GLY A 238 -10.92 7.54 16.05
N MET A 239 -12.11 7.17 16.54
CA MET A 239 -12.79 5.92 16.16
C MET A 239 -14.18 6.17 15.58
N SER A 240 -14.82 7.28 15.92
CA SER A 240 -16.19 7.59 15.52
C SER A 240 -16.24 8.66 14.42
N MET A 241 -17.26 8.60 13.56
CA MET A 241 -17.44 9.55 12.46
C MET A 241 -18.32 10.73 12.87
N LYS A 242 -17.97 11.93 12.40
CA LYS A 242 -18.83 13.12 12.48
C LYS A 242 -20.18 12.85 11.81
N PRO A 243 -21.30 13.34 12.36
CA PRO A 243 -22.64 13.06 11.83
C PRO A 243 -22.88 13.66 10.43
N ILE A 244 -22.17 14.74 10.08
CA ILE A 244 -22.19 15.37 8.76
C ILE A 244 -20.74 15.51 8.32
N SER A 245 -20.32 14.72 7.32
CA SER A 245 -18.96 14.72 6.76
C SER A 245 -18.92 14.02 5.40
N LEU A 246 -17.82 14.18 4.66
CA LEU A 246 -17.59 13.47 3.40
C LEU A 246 -17.62 11.96 3.64
N LEU A 247 -17.04 11.54 4.76
CA LEU A 247 -16.92 10.15 5.13
C LEU A 247 -18.27 9.46 5.37
N GLN A 248 -19.31 10.17 5.83
CA GLN A 248 -20.66 9.61 5.92
C GLN A 248 -21.26 9.33 4.53
N LEU A 249 -20.99 10.19 3.54
CA LEU A 249 -21.41 9.95 2.15
C LEU A 249 -20.68 8.73 1.56
N CYS A 250 -19.37 8.63 1.80
CA CYS A 250 -18.58 7.45 1.41
C CYS A 250 -19.07 6.17 2.09
N ARG A 251 -19.38 6.22 3.40
CA ARG A 251 -19.96 5.10 4.17
C ARG A 251 -21.25 4.58 3.52
N ILE A 252 -22.19 5.48 3.23
CA ILE A 252 -23.47 5.11 2.57
C ILE A 252 -23.19 4.50 1.20
N GLY A 253 -22.28 5.08 0.41
CA GLY A 253 -21.89 4.55 -0.90
C GLY A 253 -21.31 3.13 -0.83
N VAL A 254 -20.42 2.85 0.13
CA VAL A 254 -19.82 1.53 0.34
C VAL A 254 -20.85 0.51 0.85
N ILE A 255 -21.73 0.89 1.79
CA ILE A 255 -22.81 0.01 2.27
C ILE A 255 -23.73 -0.37 1.10
N LEU A 256 -24.15 0.60 0.28
CA LEU A 256 -24.98 0.32 -0.90
C LEU A 256 -24.25 -0.53 -1.94
N TYR A 257 -22.94 -0.32 -2.13
CA TYR A 257 -22.11 -1.10 -3.04
C TYR A 257 -22.06 -2.58 -2.66
N ASP A 258 -21.66 -2.88 -1.42
CA ASP A 258 -21.53 -4.25 -0.92
C ASP A 258 -22.89 -4.93 -0.73
N TRP A 259 -23.94 -4.15 -0.41
CA TRP A 259 -25.30 -4.68 -0.36
C TRP A 259 -25.86 -5.04 -1.75
N LEU A 260 -25.63 -4.21 -2.77
CA LEU A 260 -26.06 -4.51 -4.13
C LEU A 260 -25.33 -5.74 -4.72
N ASP A 261 -24.08 -5.98 -4.30
CA ASP A 261 -23.31 -7.21 -4.55
C ASP A 261 -23.27 -7.63 -6.03
N ILE A 262 -23.05 -6.62 -6.89
CA ILE A 262 -23.08 -6.72 -8.36
C ILE A 262 -21.79 -7.43 -8.83
N PRO A 263 -21.86 -8.67 -9.38
CA PRO A 263 -20.66 -9.49 -9.56
C PRO A 263 -19.62 -8.90 -10.51
N TRP A 264 -20.03 -8.30 -11.63
CA TRP A 264 -19.08 -7.70 -12.58
C TRP A 264 -18.33 -6.51 -11.97
N LEU A 265 -18.99 -5.76 -11.08
CA LEU A 265 -18.45 -4.57 -10.46
C LEU A 265 -17.49 -4.95 -9.33
N LYS A 266 -17.86 -5.93 -8.48
CA LYS A 266 -16.94 -6.52 -7.48
C LYS A 266 -15.72 -7.19 -8.10
N ASN A 267 -15.87 -7.84 -9.26
CA ASN A 267 -14.74 -8.39 -10.03
C ASN A 267 -13.83 -7.31 -10.63
N TYR A 268 -14.32 -6.07 -10.75
CA TYR A 268 -13.57 -4.93 -11.28
C TYR A 268 -12.88 -4.11 -10.18
N TYR A 269 -13.48 -4.06 -8.99
CA TYR A 269 -12.90 -3.45 -7.79
C TYR A 269 -13.57 -4.01 -6.52
N ASN A 270 -12.81 -4.43 -5.50
CA ASN A 270 -13.38 -4.92 -4.25
C ASN A 270 -12.90 -4.09 -3.05
N PHE A 271 -13.85 -3.65 -2.20
CA PHE A 271 -13.52 -2.95 -0.95
C PHE A 271 -12.97 -3.88 0.14
N GLY A 272 -13.27 -5.18 0.05
CA GLY A 272 -12.73 -6.25 0.90
C GLY A 272 -13.68 -6.81 1.98
N PHE A 273 -14.89 -6.27 2.12
CA PHE A 273 -15.81 -6.60 3.22
C PHE A 273 -16.63 -7.90 3.01
N ASP A 274 -16.17 -8.84 2.17
CA ASP A 274 -16.91 -10.07 1.88
C ASP A 274 -17.10 -10.95 3.15
N HIS A 275 -16.18 -10.87 4.11
CA HIS A 275 -16.29 -11.55 5.41
C HIS A 275 -17.41 -11.01 6.33
N TYR A 276 -17.95 -9.81 6.04
CA TYR A 276 -19.12 -9.25 6.73
C TYR A 276 -20.47 -9.72 6.13
N GLU A 277 -20.46 -10.43 4.99
CA GLU A 277 -21.66 -10.95 4.31
C GLU A 277 -22.81 -9.92 4.09
N MET A 278 -22.49 -8.64 3.88
CA MET A 278 -23.48 -7.55 3.80
C MET A 278 -24.42 -7.57 2.58
N SER A 279 -24.34 -8.57 1.72
CA SER A 279 -25.08 -8.59 0.45
C SER A 279 -26.60 -8.72 0.64
N ARG A 280 -27.37 -8.15 -0.29
CA ARG A 280 -28.84 -8.19 -0.31
C ARG A 280 -29.39 -9.62 -0.23
N ARG A 281 -28.68 -10.60 -0.78
CA ARG A 281 -29.00 -12.04 -0.72
C ARG A 281 -28.90 -12.62 0.69
N LYS A 282 -28.10 -12.02 1.56
CA LYS A 282 -27.81 -12.46 2.93
C LYS A 282 -28.63 -11.71 3.96
N VAL A 283 -28.64 -10.37 3.90
CA VAL A 283 -29.20 -9.51 4.96
C VAL A 283 -30.54 -8.85 4.60
N GLY A 284 -30.97 -8.92 3.34
CA GLY A 284 -32.25 -8.34 2.89
C GLY A 284 -32.31 -6.81 3.06
N PHE A 285 -33.52 -6.24 3.01
CA PHE A 285 -33.71 -4.79 3.16
C PHE A 285 -33.67 -4.32 4.62
N SER A 286 -34.11 -5.15 5.58
CA SER A 286 -33.99 -4.86 7.02
C SER A 286 -32.52 -4.71 7.42
N GLY A 287 -31.65 -5.64 7.00
CA GLY A 287 -30.22 -5.54 7.27
C GLY A 287 -29.55 -4.35 6.60
N LEU A 288 -30.06 -3.84 5.47
CA LEU A 288 -29.59 -2.56 4.91
C LEU A 288 -29.89 -1.39 5.84
N VAL A 289 -31.07 -1.37 6.47
CA VAL A 289 -31.42 -0.35 7.47
C VAL A 289 -30.49 -0.45 8.68
N ASP A 290 -30.22 -1.65 9.20
CA ASP A 290 -29.28 -1.84 10.31
C ASP A 290 -27.84 -1.39 9.98
N LEU A 291 -27.35 -1.69 8.77
CA LEU A 291 -26.04 -1.22 8.29
C LEU A 291 -26.00 0.31 8.18
N LEU A 292 -27.05 0.93 7.64
CA LEU A 292 -27.13 2.40 7.47
C LEU A 292 -27.24 3.12 8.83
N LEU A 293 -28.02 2.58 9.77
CA LEU A 293 -28.11 3.08 11.15
C LEU A 293 -26.82 2.83 11.95
N GLY A 294 -25.97 1.92 11.51
CA GLY A 294 -24.70 1.60 12.18
C GLY A 294 -24.87 0.63 13.36
N HIS A 295 -25.88 -0.24 13.31
CA HIS A 295 -26.05 -1.33 14.28
C HIS A 295 -25.12 -2.51 13.97
N THR A 296 -24.75 -2.70 12.70
CA THR A 296 -23.96 -3.84 12.21
C THR A 296 -22.94 -3.42 11.16
N GLY A 297 -22.03 -4.33 10.80
CA GLY A 297 -21.02 -4.12 9.75
C GLY A 297 -19.74 -3.41 10.22
N PRO A 298 -18.76 -3.22 9.31
CA PRO A 298 -17.40 -2.74 9.63
C PRO A 298 -17.39 -1.34 10.25
N PHE A 299 -18.35 -0.50 9.87
CA PHE A 299 -18.47 0.86 10.39
C PHE A 299 -19.00 0.91 11.82
N ALA A 300 -19.74 -0.12 12.27
CA ALA A 300 -20.26 -0.23 13.62
C ALA A 300 -19.21 -0.81 14.59
N SER A 301 -18.50 -1.86 14.15
CA SER A 301 -17.35 -2.44 14.88
C SER A 301 -16.15 -1.50 14.95
N ARG A 302 -16.06 -0.55 14.02
CA ARG A 302 -14.87 0.30 13.74
C ARG A 302 -13.69 -0.48 13.16
N ASP A 303 -13.97 -1.66 12.60
CA ASP A 303 -12.99 -2.55 12.00
C ASP A 303 -12.83 -2.28 10.51
N TRP A 304 -12.21 -1.15 10.22
CA TRP A 304 -11.95 -0.65 8.87
C TRP A 304 -10.81 0.37 8.89
N ILE A 305 -10.34 0.77 7.72
CA ILE A 305 -9.01 1.38 7.58
C ILE A 305 -8.84 2.77 8.23
N LEU A 306 -9.88 3.59 8.39
CA LEU A 306 -9.71 4.97 8.86
C LEU A 306 -9.49 5.13 10.38
N PRO A 307 -10.19 4.40 11.27
CA PRO A 307 -9.84 4.34 12.69
C PRO A 307 -8.35 4.03 12.92
N ASP A 308 -7.81 3.01 12.24
CA ASP A 308 -6.39 2.63 12.31
C ASP A 308 -5.41 3.70 11.78
N LEU A 309 -5.89 4.59 10.91
CA LEU A 309 -5.14 5.71 10.33
C LEU A 309 -5.26 7.02 11.12
N THR A 310 -6.05 7.08 12.19
CA THR A 310 -6.00 8.21 13.11
C THR A 310 -4.71 8.17 13.94
N ILE A 311 -4.32 9.29 14.54
CA ILE A 311 -3.13 9.33 15.41
C ILE A 311 -3.34 8.40 16.63
N GLN A 312 -4.56 8.33 17.17
CA GLN A 312 -4.95 7.44 18.26
C GLN A 312 -4.91 5.96 17.85
N GLY A 313 -5.43 5.61 16.66
CA GLY A 313 -5.37 4.25 16.12
C GLY A 313 -3.95 3.79 15.88
N ALA A 314 -3.13 4.61 15.23
CA ALA A 314 -1.72 4.31 15.01
C ALA A 314 -0.90 4.24 16.30
N LEU A 315 -1.20 5.06 17.32
CA LEU A 315 -0.63 4.96 18.67
C LEU A 315 -0.97 3.60 19.31
N LYS A 316 -2.24 3.18 19.24
CA LYS A 316 -2.72 1.89 19.77
C LYS A 316 -2.10 0.69 19.05
N LEU A 317 -1.88 0.79 17.74
CA LEU A 317 -1.14 -0.23 16.99
C LEU A 317 0.33 -0.22 17.41
N ASN A 318 1.00 0.93 17.42
CA ASN A 318 2.42 1.02 17.73
C ASN A 318 2.79 0.57 19.16
N SER A 319 1.87 0.62 20.12
CA SER A 319 2.14 0.13 21.48
C SER A 319 2.34 -1.38 21.57
N THR A 320 1.90 -2.16 20.57
CA THR A 320 2.10 -3.62 20.51
C THR A 320 3.12 -4.06 19.45
N LEU A 321 3.48 -3.18 18.52
CA LEU A 321 4.35 -3.48 17.38
C LEU A 321 5.81 -3.15 17.66
N ARG A 322 6.70 -4.13 17.53
CA ARG A 322 8.15 -3.96 17.73
C ARG A 322 8.89 -3.60 16.43
N THR A 323 10.20 -3.42 16.54
CA THR A 323 11.15 -3.40 15.41
C THR A 323 12.19 -4.46 15.68
N PHE A 324 12.28 -5.44 14.78
CA PHE A 324 12.98 -6.70 15.04
C PHE A 324 14.46 -6.58 14.66
N PRO A 325 15.38 -7.11 15.49
CA PRO A 325 16.81 -6.85 15.37
C PRO A 325 17.44 -7.41 14.08
N ASN A 326 16.83 -8.42 13.46
CA ASN A 326 17.33 -9.10 12.26
C ASN A 326 16.76 -8.57 10.94
N THR A 327 15.82 -7.62 10.98
CA THR A 327 15.11 -7.11 9.79
C THR A 327 15.60 -5.71 9.42
N PHE A 328 15.79 -5.42 8.13
CA PHE A 328 16.12 -4.08 7.65
C PHE A 328 14.88 -3.21 7.44
N TYR A 329 14.88 -1.97 7.94
CA TYR A 329 13.75 -1.06 7.79
C TYR A 329 14.16 0.20 7.01
N PHE A 330 13.40 0.55 5.98
CA PHE A 330 13.59 1.74 5.17
C PHE A 330 12.29 2.55 5.14
N SER A 331 12.37 3.88 5.10
CA SER A 331 11.20 4.72 4.84
C SER A 331 11.48 5.88 3.90
N TYR A 332 10.60 6.07 2.93
CA TYR A 332 10.58 7.20 2.03
C TYR A 332 9.40 8.11 2.41
N ALA A 333 9.69 9.14 3.21
CA ALA A 333 8.73 10.13 3.63
C ALA A 333 8.53 11.16 2.51
N THR A 334 7.31 11.29 2.01
CA THR A 334 6.95 12.26 0.98
C THR A 334 6.62 13.62 1.58
N LYS A 335 7.01 14.70 0.89
CA LYS A 335 6.72 16.08 1.27
C LYS A 335 6.36 16.92 0.06
N ARG A 336 5.34 17.78 0.20
CA ARG A 336 4.96 18.82 -0.78
C ARG A 336 4.66 20.18 -0.15
N THR A 337 5.24 20.44 1.02
CA THR A 337 5.11 21.69 1.77
C THR A 337 6.44 22.44 1.86
N ARG A 338 6.39 23.75 2.12
CA ARG A 338 7.55 24.62 2.39
C ARG A 338 7.20 25.62 3.48
N LYS A 339 8.19 26.10 4.24
CA LYS A 339 7.97 27.21 5.18
C LYS A 339 8.19 28.55 4.49
N LEU A 340 7.28 29.49 4.70
CA LEU A 340 7.31 30.86 4.18
C LEU A 340 6.94 31.81 5.34
N PHE A 341 7.88 32.68 5.75
CA PHE A 341 7.73 33.55 6.92
C PHE A 341 7.28 32.82 8.21
N GLY A 342 7.80 31.59 8.43
CA GLY A 342 7.46 30.74 9.56
C GLY A 342 6.20 29.88 9.38
N ILE A 343 5.35 30.19 8.40
CA ILE A 343 4.10 29.46 8.13
C ILE A 343 4.36 28.34 7.11
N THR A 344 3.87 27.14 7.39
CA THR A 344 3.93 26.02 6.44
C THR A 344 2.85 26.19 5.35
N VAL A 345 3.23 26.08 4.08
CA VAL A 345 2.35 26.28 2.92
C VAL A 345 2.63 25.23 1.82
N PRO A 346 1.68 24.97 0.89
CA PRO A 346 1.95 24.14 -0.29
C PRO A 346 3.18 24.64 -1.08
N SER A 347 4.06 23.71 -1.46
CA SER A 347 5.33 24.00 -2.15
C SER A 347 5.15 24.50 -3.59
N SER A 348 4.14 23.99 -4.30
CA SER A 348 3.83 24.32 -5.69
C SER A 348 2.39 23.95 -6.03
N VAL A 349 1.67 24.83 -6.72
CA VAL A 349 0.29 24.58 -7.17
C VAL A 349 0.25 23.53 -8.28
N LEU A 350 1.16 23.61 -9.26
CA LEU A 350 1.27 22.66 -10.38
C LEU A 350 2.06 21.39 -10.00
N GLY A 351 2.92 21.49 -8.99
CA GLY A 351 3.72 20.37 -8.49
C GLY A 351 2.95 19.38 -7.60
N ILE A 352 1.71 19.69 -7.24
CA ILE A 352 0.81 18.85 -6.45
C ILE A 352 -0.37 18.44 -7.33
N HIS A 353 -0.80 17.18 -7.25
CA HIS A 353 -1.94 16.68 -7.99
C HIS A 353 -3.23 17.43 -7.56
N PRO A 354 -4.09 17.90 -8.50
CA PRO A 354 -5.22 18.78 -8.17
C PRO A 354 -6.13 18.30 -7.04
N MET A 355 -6.43 17.00 -6.97
CA MET A 355 -7.16 16.39 -5.84
C MET A 355 -6.52 16.59 -4.47
N LEU A 356 -5.19 16.50 -4.41
CA LEU A 356 -4.44 16.53 -3.16
C LEU A 356 -4.18 17.97 -2.70
N PHE A 357 -4.18 18.95 -3.62
CA PHE A 357 -3.86 20.34 -3.31
C PHE A 357 -4.68 20.93 -2.16
N LEU A 358 -6.02 20.72 -2.18
CA LEU A 358 -6.89 21.21 -1.10
C LEU A 358 -6.56 20.54 0.24
N ARG A 359 -6.30 19.22 0.25
CA ARG A 359 -5.92 18.50 1.47
C ARG A 359 -4.52 18.90 1.95
N VAL A 360 -3.55 19.16 1.06
CA VAL A 360 -2.23 19.71 1.44
C VAL A 360 -2.40 21.03 2.18
N LEU A 361 -3.17 21.96 1.60
CA LEU A 361 -3.42 23.27 2.19
C LEU A 361 -4.11 23.16 3.57
N GLN A 362 -5.12 22.31 3.69
CA GLN A 362 -5.82 22.09 4.97
C GLN A 362 -4.90 21.47 6.02
N MET A 363 -4.10 20.46 5.68
CA MET A 363 -3.17 19.82 6.61
C MET A 363 -2.05 20.77 7.08
N CYS A 364 -1.62 21.74 6.25
CA CYS A 364 -0.72 22.82 6.69
C CYS A 364 -1.34 23.70 7.79
N MET A 365 -2.66 23.83 7.80
CA MET A 365 -3.43 24.65 8.74
C MET A 365 -4.12 23.81 9.83
N TRP A 366 -3.69 22.56 10.02
CA TRP A 366 -4.25 21.71 11.07
C TRP A 366 -3.98 22.31 12.45
N ARG A 367 -5.03 22.37 13.27
CA ARG A 367 -4.97 22.70 14.69
C ARG A 367 -5.90 21.77 15.44
N HIS A 368 -5.37 21.04 16.42
CA HIS A 368 -6.12 20.06 17.20
C HIS A 368 -7.23 20.75 18.01
N PRO A 369 -8.47 20.20 18.07
CA PRO A 369 -9.57 20.85 18.79
C PRO A 369 -9.27 21.01 20.29
N GLN A 370 -9.32 22.25 20.78
CA GLN A 370 -9.04 22.59 22.19
C GLN A 370 -9.91 21.84 23.22
N ASN A 371 -11.10 21.38 22.82
CA ASN A 371 -12.04 20.64 23.67
C ASN A 371 -11.85 19.11 23.61
N ALA A 372 -10.93 18.62 22.77
CA ALA A 372 -10.59 17.21 22.66
C ALA A 372 -9.33 16.89 23.49
N PRO A 373 -9.21 15.68 24.08
CA PRO A 373 -7.95 15.25 24.67
C PRO A 373 -6.83 15.25 23.64
N LEU A 374 -5.59 15.55 24.05
CA LEU A 374 -4.43 15.43 23.18
C LEU A 374 -4.27 13.96 22.73
N PRO A 375 -3.93 13.69 21.46
CA PRO A 375 -3.82 12.31 20.95
C PRO A 375 -2.67 11.53 21.61
N TYR A 376 -1.62 12.23 22.07
CA TYR A 376 -0.55 11.68 22.90
C TYR A 376 0.12 12.79 23.73
N LYS A 377 0.89 12.39 24.75
CA LYS A 377 1.63 13.31 25.62
C LYS A 377 2.75 14.01 24.85
N GLY A 378 2.76 15.34 24.85
CA GLY A 378 3.74 16.14 24.10
C GLY A 378 3.38 16.35 22.62
N TYR A 379 2.10 16.15 22.26
CA TYR A 379 1.59 16.55 20.95
C TYR A 379 1.73 18.06 20.72
N MET A 380 2.26 18.44 19.56
CA MET A 380 2.34 19.81 19.05
C MET A 380 1.74 19.85 17.64
N ASP A 381 0.97 20.89 17.31
CA ASP A 381 0.35 21.00 15.97
C ASP A 381 1.41 21.22 14.87
N GLU A 382 2.46 21.98 15.19
CA GLU A 382 3.53 22.40 14.28
C GLU A 382 4.32 21.23 13.68
N ASP A 383 4.43 20.12 14.41
CA ASP A 383 5.07 18.88 13.97
C ASP A 383 4.30 18.20 12.82
N TRP A 384 2.99 18.46 12.72
CA TRP A 384 2.07 17.80 11.79
C TRP A 384 1.73 18.66 10.55
N GLU A 385 2.29 19.87 10.40
CA GLU A 385 1.97 20.74 9.27
C GLU A 385 2.54 20.26 7.92
N ASP A 386 3.79 19.77 7.92
CA ASP A 386 4.45 19.26 6.71
C ASP A 386 3.77 17.98 6.24
N ASN A 387 3.41 17.87 4.95
CA ASN A 387 2.59 16.76 4.44
C ASN A 387 2.71 16.53 2.92
N ASP A 388 2.10 15.43 2.44
CA ASP A 388 2.03 15.04 1.03
C ASP A 388 0.61 15.05 0.42
N GLY A 389 -0.38 15.57 1.17
CA GLY A 389 -1.80 15.61 0.80
C GLY A 389 -2.63 14.40 1.24
N ALA A 390 -2.01 13.37 1.81
CA ALA A 390 -2.72 12.31 2.50
C ALA A 390 -2.20 12.06 3.93
N LEU A 391 -0.88 12.10 4.13
CA LEU A 391 -0.24 11.89 5.41
C LEU A 391 0.73 13.04 5.74
N ASN A 392 0.95 13.23 7.03
CA ASN A 392 1.91 14.21 7.55
C ASN A 392 3.32 13.62 7.44
N THR A 393 4.30 14.40 6.98
CA THR A 393 5.66 13.94 6.68
C THR A 393 6.33 13.30 7.90
N ILE A 394 6.11 13.88 9.10
CA ILE A 394 6.60 13.33 10.37
C ILE A 394 6.12 11.88 10.59
N SER A 395 4.86 11.59 10.24
CA SER A 395 4.24 10.28 10.42
C SER A 395 4.89 9.20 9.55
N MET A 396 5.48 9.58 8.42
CA MET A 396 6.09 8.66 7.46
C MET A 396 7.54 8.30 7.79
N THR A 397 8.21 9.00 8.71
CA THR A 397 9.65 8.81 8.97
C THR A 397 9.95 7.40 9.50
N HIS A 398 9.40 7.08 10.67
CA HIS A 398 9.50 5.81 11.38
C HIS A 398 8.41 5.77 12.46
N PRO A 399 8.20 4.67 13.19
CA PRO A 399 7.30 4.67 14.34
C PRO A 399 7.87 5.56 15.46
N ARG A 400 7.17 6.65 15.78
CA ARG A 400 7.57 7.70 16.74
C ARG A 400 6.77 7.64 18.04
N ILE A 401 5.49 7.25 17.96
CA ILE A 401 4.55 7.24 19.09
C ILE A 401 4.03 5.81 19.30
N PRO A 402 3.79 5.35 20.56
CA PRO A 402 4.00 6.07 21.82
C PRO A 402 5.48 6.16 22.25
N ILE A 403 6.33 5.28 21.72
CA ILE A 403 7.77 5.24 21.96
C ILE A 403 8.46 5.37 20.60
N GLU A 404 9.55 6.13 20.53
CA GLU A 404 10.29 6.31 19.29
C GLU A 404 11.20 5.12 19.00
N HIS A 405 11.03 4.50 17.84
CA HIS A 405 11.81 3.33 17.43
C HIS A 405 13.22 3.74 16.93
N PRO A 406 14.22 2.84 17.01
CA PRO A 406 15.57 3.12 16.51
C PRO A 406 15.55 3.55 15.05
N ASN A 407 16.14 4.70 14.75
CA ASN A 407 16.07 5.34 13.44
C ASN A 407 17.35 6.10 13.08
N ARG A 408 17.53 6.36 11.78
CA ARG A 408 18.62 7.16 11.22
C ARG A 408 18.11 7.92 10.00
N PHE A 409 18.29 9.24 10.00
CA PHE A 409 18.04 10.07 8.81
C PHE A 409 19.14 9.85 7.77
N VAL A 410 18.74 9.76 6.50
CA VAL A 410 19.63 9.47 5.37
C VAL A 410 19.55 10.57 4.31
N LEU A 411 20.64 11.32 4.16
CA LEU A 411 20.83 12.25 3.05
C LEU A 411 21.37 11.51 1.82
N ASN A 412 22.57 10.92 1.94
CA ASN A 412 23.16 10.11 0.89
C ASN A 412 23.16 8.62 1.27
N ASP A 413 22.85 7.76 0.31
CA ASP A 413 22.79 6.32 0.52
C ASP A 413 24.18 5.73 0.90
N SER A 414 25.27 6.43 0.59
CA SER A 414 26.65 6.15 1.05
C SER A 414 26.79 6.15 2.57
N ASP A 415 26.02 6.98 3.26
CA ASP A 415 26.18 7.29 4.69
C ASP A 415 25.66 6.15 5.58
N CYS A 416 25.21 5.06 4.95
CA CYS A 416 24.55 3.91 5.56
C CYS A 416 25.32 2.60 5.34
N HIS A 417 26.58 2.64 4.89
CA HIS A 417 27.39 1.44 4.68
C HIS A 417 28.40 1.22 5.84
N PRO A 418 28.40 0.04 6.49
CA PRO A 418 27.48 -1.10 6.33
C PRO A 418 26.09 -0.83 6.93
N LEU A 419 25.05 -1.34 6.26
CA LEU A 419 23.67 -1.26 6.76
C LEU A 419 23.50 -2.22 7.95
N GLN A 420 22.87 -1.75 9.02
CA GLN A 420 22.56 -2.53 10.23
C GLN A 420 21.06 -2.86 10.27
N PRO A 421 20.66 -4.10 10.59
CA PRO A 421 19.25 -4.41 10.81
C PRO A 421 18.75 -3.83 12.15
N GLY A 422 17.44 -3.86 12.39
CA GLY A 422 16.80 -3.32 13.60
C GLY A 422 16.67 -1.79 13.67
N ILE A 423 17.03 -1.06 12.61
CA ILE A 423 17.01 0.40 12.56
C ILE A 423 16.20 0.89 11.33
N TRP A 424 15.38 1.91 11.51
CA TRP A 424 14.65 2.61 10.46
C TRP A 424 15.51 3.67 9.77
N TYR A 425 15.96 3.37 8.55
CA TYR A 425 16.65 4.32 7.68
C TYR A 425 15.64 5.14 6.88
N TYR A 426 15.46 6.42 7.19
CA TYR A 426 14.46 7.25 6.54
C TYR A 426 15.04 8.41 5.73
N LYS A 427 14.38 8.72 4.61
CA LYS A 427 14.72 9.81 3.69
C LYS A 427 13.47 10.60 3.36
N ILE A 428 13.57 11.92 3.36
CA ILE A 428 12.49 12.81 2.92
C ILE A 428 12.69 13.09 1.42
N ILE A 429 11.63 12.94 0.62
CA ILE A 429 11.65 13.12 -0.84
C ILE A 429 10.48 14.01 -1.30
N ASP A 430 10.72 14.83 -2.32
CA ASP A 430 9.69 15.73 -2.85
C ASP A 430 8.66 14.96 -3.69
N GLY A 431 7.45 14.80 -3.16
CA GLY A 431 6.39 14.03 -3.79
C GLY A 431 5.07 14.19 -3.05
N ASP A 432 3.96 14.23 -3.78
CA ASP A 432 2.67 14.01 -3.15
C ASP A 432 2.40 12.51 -3.03
N HIS A 433 1.35 12.18 -2.29
CA HIS A 433 1.06 10.80 -1.88
C HIS A 433 0.96 9.78 -3.02
N ILE A 434 0.64 10.23 -4.25
CA ILE A 434 0.43 9.36 -5.42
C ILE A 434 1.55 9.43 -6.47
N LEU A 435 2.55 10.30 -6.28
CA LEU A 435 3.61 10.53 -7.28
C LEU A 435 4.40 9.25 -7.58
N PHE A 436 4.79 8.51 -6.54
CA PHE A 436 5.60 7.30 -6.65
C PHE A 436 4.79 6.00 -6.78
N ILE A 437 3.49 6.12 -7.09
CA ILE A 437 2.62 4.98 -7.39
C ILE A 437 1.89 5.25 -8.71
N ILE A 438 0.57 5.42 -8.70
CA ILE A 438 -0.36 5.56 -9.84
C ILE A 438 0.13 6.48 -10.99
N ASN A 439 0.96 7.50 -10.74
CA ASN A 439 1.35 8.50 -11.74
C ASN A 439 2.85 8.47 -12.13
N ARG A 440 3.29 7.35 -12.71
CA ARG A 440 4.66 7.19 -13.24
C ARG A 440 5.03 8.26 -14.28
N GLU A 441 4.12 8.69 -15.14
CA GLU A 441 4.42 9.70 -16.17
C GLU A 441 4.84 11.05 -15.56
N ARG A 442 4.13 11.50 -14.52
CA ARG A 442 4.45 12.74 -13.80
C ARG A 442 5.74 12.65 -12.98
N ALA A 443 6.06 11.46 -12.45
CA ALA A 443 7.26 11.23 -11.67
C ALA A 443 8.52 10.99 -12.54
N GLY A 444 8.31 10.47 -13.76
CA GLY A 444 9.36 10.21 -14.76
C GLY A 444 10.55 9.45 -14.16
N VAL A 445 11.76 10.00 -14.38
CA VAL A 445 13.02 9.39 -13.94
C VAL A 445 13.09 9.20 -12.42
N GLN A 446 12.42 10.04 -11.61
CA GLN A 446 12.45 9.90 -10.15
C GLN A 446 11.75 8.62 -9.67
N PHE A 447 10.66 8.22 -10.33
CA PHE A 447 9.99 6.95 -10.07
C PHE A 447 10.93 5.78 -10.38
N ASP A 448 11.59 5.83 -11.53
CA ASP A 448 12.43 4.72 -11.96
C ASP A 448 13.64 4.53 -11.03
N LEU A 449 14.35 5.63 -10.71
CA LEU A 449 15.45 5.61 -9.74
C LEU A 449 15.04 5.11 -8.35
N LEU A 450 13.86 5.48 -7.87
CA LEU A 450 13.35 5.04 -6.56
C LEU A 450 13.15 3.52 -6.52
N TYR A 451 12.38 2.96 -7.45
CA TYR A 451 12.11 1.52 -7.49
C TYR A 451 13.35 0.69 -7.84
N ASP A 452 14.21 1.18 -8.73
CA ASP A 452 15.45 0.49 -9.06
C ASP A 452 16.40 0.43 -7.86
N GLY A 453 16.48 1.51 -7.07
CA GLY A 453 17.22 1.56 -5.81
C GLY A 453 16.63 0.61 -4.74
N ILE A 454 15.31 0.58 -4.58
CA ILE A 454 14.62 -0.36 -3.67
C ILE A 454 14.92 -1.81 -4.07
N PHE A 455 14.66 -2.19 -5.33
CA PHE A 455 14.88 -3.56 -5.79
C PHE A 455 16.37 -3.95 -5.82
N GLN A 456 17.29 -3.01 -6.07
CA GLN A 456 18.72 -3.27 -5.95
C GLN A 456 19.13 -3.53 -4.49
N ARG A 457 18.56 -2.81 -3.50
CA ARG A 457 18.78 -3.14 -2.08
C ARG A 457 18.22 -4.50 -1.73
N CYS A 458 16.97 -4.82 -2.10
CA CYS A 458 16.39 -6.15 -1.86
C CYS A 458 17.32 -7.25 -2.41
N ARG A 459 17.76 -7.14 -3.67
CA ARG A 459 18.72 -8.08 -4.28
C ARG A 459 20.08 -8.16 -3.57
N LYS A 460 20.61 -7.05 -3.06
CA LYS A 460 21.88 -7.03 -2.29
C LYS A 460 21.75 -7.68 -0.91
N HIS A 461 20.58 -7.55 -0.28
CA HIS A 461 20.30 -8.06 1.07
C HIS A 461 19.65 -9.44 1.08
N ALA A 462 19.38 -10.05 -0.09
CA ALA A 462 18.67 -11.31 -0.29
C ALA A 462 19.24 -12.55 0.44
N PHE A 463 20.38 -12.42 1.11
CA PHE A 463 20.97 -13.48 1.92
C PHE A 463 21.28 -12.94 3.32
N ARG A 464 20.72 -13.59 4.34
CA ARG A 464 21.27 -13.55 5.69
C ARG A 464 22.70 -14.05 5.60
N LYS A 465 23.68 -13.16 5.82
CA LYS A 465 25.00 -13.62 6.27
C LYS A 465 24.76 -14.28 7.63
N SER A 466 25.37 -15.44 7.84
CA SER A 466 25.15 -16.31 9.00
C SER A 466 25.15 -15.53 10.33
N PRO A 467 24.35 -15.96 11.32
CA PRO A 467 24.28 -15.26 12.60
C PRO A 467 25.67 -15.07 13.21
N PRO A 468 25.93 -13.95 13.91
CA PRO A 468 27.23 -13.70 14.51
C PRO A 468 27.59 -14.86 15.43
N THR A 469 28.76 -15.46 15.17
CA THR A 469 29.28 -16.53 16.01
C THR A 469 29.50 -15.98 17.40
N VAL A 470 28.68 -16.42 18.36
CA VAL A 470 28.89 -16.10 19.77
C VAL A 470 30.28 -16.65 20.13
N PRO A 471 31.21 -15.83 20.64
CA PRO A 471 32.47 -16.37 21.13
C PRO A 471 32.15 -17.35 22.26
N ASN A 472 32.69 -18.56 22.19
CA ASN A 472 32.65 -19.44 23.35
C ASN A 472 33.30 -18.72 24.53
N GLU A 473 32.56 -18.60 25.65
CA GLU A 473 33.18 -18.32 26.94
C GLU A 473 34.08 -19.51 27.27
N THR A 474 35.37 -19.37 26.98
CA THR A 474 36.39 -20.31 27.43
C THR A 474 36.46 -20.24 28.94
N SER A 475 36.17 -21.37 29.58
CA SER A 475 36.33 -21.58 31.01
C SER A 475 37.81 -21.50 31.39
N GLU A 476 38.16 -20.62 32.32
CA GLU A 476 39.30 -20.72 33.25
C GLU A 476 39.02 -19.88 34.49
#